data_AF-A0A1T2XC49-F1
#
_entry.id   AF-A0A1T2XC49-F1
#
_cell.length_a   1.000
_cell.length_b   1.000
_cell.length_c   1.000
_cell.angle_alpha   90.00
_cell.angle_beta   90.00
_cell.angle_gamma   90.00
#
_symmetry.space_group_name_H-M   'P 1'
#
loop_
_entity.id
_entity.type
_entity.pdbx_description
1 polymer ?
#
loop_
_entity_poly.entity_id
_entity_poly.type
_entity_poly.pdbx_seq_one_letter_code
_entity_poly.pdbx_strand_id
1 'polypeptide(L)'
;MNIGERMGEGKTAVVFEWGRHEVIKVFHDRNAAADVARSAMILKSTAVPPQAPTWVHHRPYRDAFLRTYLQAYMKDCMLTNEEIDRWIIPSLTVRMEELIGHEQREILDLLREHLREVG
;
A
#
# COMPACT_ATOMS: atom_id res chain seq x y z
N MET A 1 -13.14 -9.96 -16.99
CA MET A 1 -12.29 -10.75 -16.08
C MET A 1 -13.12 -10.98 -14.83
N ASN A 2 -13.38 -12.24 -14.46
CA ASN A 2 -14.28 -12.59 -13.35
C ASN A 2 -13.51 -13.42 -12.31
N ILE A 3 -13.80 -13.19 -11.04
CA ILE A 3 -13.36 -14.06 -9.94
C ILE A 3 -13.89 -15.48 -10.20
N GLY A 4 -13.00 -16.47 -10.17
CA GLY A 4 -13.32 -17.89 -10.35
C GLY A 4 -13.86 -18.54 -9.08
N GLU A 5 -13.82 -19.88 -9.01
CA GLU A 5 -14.36 -20.60 -7.85
C GLU A 5 -13.55 -20.33 -6.57
N ARG A 6 -14.24 -20.42 -5.43
CA ARG A 6 -13.60 -20.35 -4.11
C ARG A 6 -12.75 -21.61 -3.93
N MET A 7 -11.44 -21.43 -3.82
CA MET A 7 -10.48 -22.52 -3.63
C MET A 7 -10.31 -22.92 -2.16
N GLY A 8 -10.50 -22.00 -1.22
CA GLY A 8 -10.34 -22.27 0.20
C GLY A 8 -10.63 -21.08 1.10
N GLU A 9 -10.81 -21.33 2.39
CA GLU A 9 -10.98 -20.30 3.41
C GLU A 9 -10.10 -20.62 4.61
N GLY A 10 -9.29 -19.65 5.01
CA GLY A 10 -8.54 -19.68 6.25
C GLY A 10 -9.09 -18.69 7.26
N LYS A 11 -8.48 -18.67 8.44
CA LYS A 11 -8.86 -17.76 9.54
C LYS A 11 -8.85 -16.27 9.15
N THR A 12 -8.03 -15.88 8.17
CA THR A 12 -7.79 -14.47 7.82
C THR A 12 -8.33 -14.06 6.46
N ALA A 13 -8.66 -15.02 5.59
CA ALA A 13 -9.01 -14.72 4.20
C ALA A 13 -9.71 -15.89 3.49
N VAL A 14 -10.43 -15.55 2.42
CA VAL A 14 -10.94 -16.46 1.40
C VAL A 14 -10.04 -16.38 0.16
N VAL A 15 -9.73 -17.51 -0.46
CA VAL A 15 -8.93 -17.61 -1.68
C VAL A 15 -9.81 -18.06 -2.83
N PHE A 16 -9.72 -17.37 -3.96
CA PHE A 16 -10.43 -17.64 -5.20
C PHE A 16 -9.45 -17.88 -6.34
N GLU A 17 -9.88 -18.68 -7.32
CA GLU A 17 -9.15 -18.85 -8.57
C GLU A 17 -9.11 -17.52 -9.35
N TRP A 18 -7.95 -17.23 -9.95
CA TRP A 18 -7.79 -16.15 -10.91
C TRP A 18 -6.96 -16.61 -12.10
N GLY A 19 -7.56 -16.60 -13.29
CA GLY A 19 -6.84 -17.04 -14.49
C GLY A 19 -6.35 -18.48 -14.38
N ARG A 20 -5.15 -18.76 -14.90
CA ARG A 20 -4.63 -20.14 -15.04
C ARG A 20 -3.65 -20.55 -13.94
N HIS A 21 -3.00 -19.59 -13.29
CA HIS A 21 -1.94 -19.82 -12.29
C HIS A 21 -1.90 -18.74 -11.20
N GLU A 22 -2.97 -17.99 -11.03
CA GLU A 22 -3.03 -16.88 -10.08
C GLU A 22 -4.21 -17.11 -9.13
N VAL A 23 -4.19 -16.43 -7.98
CA VAL A 23 -5.26 -16.51 -6.99
C VAL A 23 -5.57 -15.12 -6.46
N ILE A 24 -6.85 -14.89 -6.15
CA ILE A 24 -7.28 -13.71 -5.41
C ILE A 24 -7.48 -14.11 -3.94
N LYS A 25 -6.76 -13.43 -3.03
CA LYS A 25 -6.93 -13.61 -1.59
C LYS A 25 -7.67 -12.41 -1.00
N VAL A 26 -8.93 -12.62 -0.61
CA VAL A 26 -9.80 -11.62 0.01
C VAL A 26 -9.74 -11.76 1.52
N PHE A 27 -9.23 -10.75 2.21
CA PHE A 27 -9.16 -10.76 3.68
C PHE A 27 -10.54 -10.48 4.30
N HIS A 28 -10.86 -11.17 5.39
CA HIS A 28 -12.17 -11.06 6.06
C HIS A 28 -12.40 -9.69 6.71
N ASP A 29 -11.34 -9.16 7.34
CA ASP A 29 -11.39 -7.89 8.06
C ASP A 29 -10.55 -6.82 7.35
N ARG A 30 -10.96 -5.56 7.51
CA ARG A 30 -10.11 -4.42 7.15
C ARG A 30 -8.84 -4.49 7.98
N ASN A 31 -7.69 -4.47 7.30
CA ASN A 31 -6.40 -4.53 7.96
C ASN A 31 -5.84 -3.10 8.15
N ALA A 32 -5.80 -2.62 9.39
CA ALA A 32 -5.30 -1.29 9.71
C ALA A 32 -3.86 -1.06 9.21
N ALA A 33 -3.00 -2.09 9.24
CA ALA A 33 -1.64 -1.98 8.71
C ALA A 33 -1.63 -1.77 7.19
N ALA A 34 -2.57 -2.38 6.45
CA ALA A 34 -2.72 -2.15 5.02
C ALA A 34 -3.15 -0.70 4.71
N ASP A 35 -4.13 -0.18 5.45
CA ASP A 35 -4.62 1.19 5.29
C ASP A 35 -3.53 2.22 5.64
N VAL A 36 -2.76 1.95 6.70
CA VAL A 36 -1.62 2.78 7.13
C VAL A 36 -0.50 2.75 6.10
N ALA A 37 -0.11 1.56 5.60
CA ALA A 37 0.92 1.43 4.58
C ALA A 37 0.56 2.19 3.30
N ARG A 38 -0.69 2.05 2.82
CA ARG A 38 -1.18 2.76 1.63
C ARG A 38 -1.14 4.28 1.80
N SER A 39 -1.63 4.78 2.94
CA SER A 39 -1.61 6.22 3.23
C SER A 39 -0.18 6.76 3.36
N ALA A 40 0.71 5.99 3.98
CA ALA A 40 2.12 6.33 4.06
C ALA A 40 2.77 6.45 2.68
N MET A 41 2.45 5.55 1.74
CA MET A 41 2.96 5.63 0.36
C MET A 41 2.46 6.87 -0.36
N ILE A 42 1.19 7.23 -0.22
CA ILE A 42 0.64 8.46 -0.80
C ILE A 42 1.38 9.69 -0.27
N LEU A 43 1.63 9.76 1.04
CA LEU A 43 2.35 10.87 1.66
C LEU A 43 3.83 10.91 1.26
N LYS A 44 4.46 9.75 1.00
CA LYS A 44 5.83 9.64 0.51
C LYS A 44 5.98 9.95 -0.99
N SER A 45 4.92 9.86 -1.78
CA SER A 45 4.96 10.10 -3.23
C SER A 45 5.42 11.51 -3.59
N THR A 46 6.12 11.67 -4.71
CA THR A 46 6.43 13.00 -5.25
C THR A 46 5.23 13.67 -5.93
N ALA A 47 4.24 12.89 -6.38
CA ALA A 47 3.03 13.37 -7.01
C ALA A 47 2.15 14.15 -6.03
N VAL A 48 1.81 15.39 -6.39
CA VAL A 48 0.89 16.25 -5.63
C VAL A 48 -0.15 16.79 -6.61
N PRO A 49 -1.46 16.69 -6.31
CA PRO A 49 -2.50 17.23 -7.19
C PRO A 49 -2.30 18.72 -7.48
N PRO A 50 -2.55 19.19 -8.70
CA PRO A 50 -2.39 20.60 -9.07
C PRO A 50 -3.19 21.57 -8.19
N GLN A 51 -4.35 21.12 -7.69
CA GLN A 51 -5.23 21.88 -6.80
C GLN A 51 -4.89 21.77 -5.31
N ALA A 52 -3.79 21.11 -4.94
CA ALA A 52 -3.40 20.99 -3.55
C ALA A 52 -2.99 22.35 -2.97
N PRO A 53 -3.23 22.60 -1.67
CA PRO A 53 -2.72 23.79 -1.02
C PRO A 53 -1.19 23.89 -1.12
N THR A 54 -0.66 25.11 -1.29
CA THR A 54 0.78 25.36 -1.50
C THR A 54 1.67 24.69 -0.44
N TRP A 55 1.22 24.65 0.81
CA TRP A 55 1.98 24.03 1.89
C TRP A 55 2.22 22.52 1.69
N VAL A 56 1.34 21.81 0.97
CA VAL A 56 1.49 20.38 0.68
C VAL A 56 2.68 20.13 -0.26
N HIS A 57 3.00 21.09 -1.13
CA HIS A 57 4.15 20.98 -2.03
C HIS A 57 5.48 21.04 -1.27
N HIS A 58 5.52 21.62 -0.06
CA HIS A 58 6.72 21.65 0.76
C HIS A 58 6.97 20.30 1.43
N ARG A 59 7.95 19.56 0.89
CA ARG A 59 8.30 18.20 1.35
C ARG A 59 8.51 18.07 2.87
N PRO A 60 9.20 19.00 3.57
CA PRO A 60 9.41 18.88 5.01
C PRO A 60 8.11 18.80 5.83
N TYR A 61 7.03 19.47 5.39
CA TYR A 61 5.74 19.41 6.07
C TYR A 61 5.05 18.07 5.86
N ARG A 62 5.16 17.49 4.67
CA ARG A 62 4.66 16.13 4.40
C ARG A 62 5.41 15.08 5.22
N ASP A 63 6.73 15.22 5.33
CA ASP A 63 7.53 14.28 6.14
C ASP A 63 7.21 14.42 7.63
N ALA A 64 6.99 15.64 8.13
CA ALA A 64 6.54 15.87 9.50
C ALA A 64 5.16 15.26 9.76
N PHE A 65 4.21 15.50 8.85
CA PHE A 65 2.88 14.92 8.94
C PHE A 65 2.91 13.39 8.89
N LEU A 66 3.69 12.80 7.97
CA LEU A 66 3.86 11.35 7.86
C LEU A 66 4.37 10.74 9.16
N ARG A 67 5.37 11.36 9.80
CA ARG A 67 5.88 10.87 11.10
C ARG A 67 4.80 10.88 12.17
N THR A 68 4.06 11.99 12.30
CA THR A 68 2.97 12.10 13.28
C THR A 68 1.83 11.14 12.97
N TYR A 69 1.48 10.96 11.70
CA TYR A 69 0.48 10.01 11.23
C TYR A 69 0.85 8.57 11.62
N LEU A 70 2.07 8.13 11.29
CA LEU A 70 2.55 6.79 11.64
C LEU A 70 2.54 6.57 13.15
N GLN A 71 3.06 7.52 13.93
CA GLN A 71 3.08 7.44 15.39
C GLN A 71 1.68 7.30 15.99
N ALA A 72 0.71 8.08 15.51
CA ALA A 72 -0.66 8.02 15.99
C ALA A 72 -1.31 6.66 15.71
N TYR A 73 -1.24 6.18 14.46
CA TYR A 73 -1.88 4.92 14.08
C TYR A 73 -1.18 3.69 14.63
N MET A 74 0.15 3.71 14.74
CA MET A 74 0.88 2.63 15.42
C MET A 74 0.45 2.51 16.89
N LYS A 75 0.25 3.64 17.57
CA LYS A 75 -0.21 3.65 18.95
C LYS A 75 -1.66 3.19 19.08
N ASP A 76 -2.58 3.81 18.34
CA ASP A 76 -4.02 3.61 18.51
C ASP A 76 -4.48 2.24 17.97
N CYS A 77 -3.84 1.74 16.92
CA CYS A 77 -4.13 0.43 16.35
C CYS A 77 -3.19 -0.68 16.84
N MET A 78 -2.28 -0.37 17.77
CA MET A 78 -1.27 -1.30 18.30
C MET A 78 -0.42 -1.99 17.22
N LEU A 79 -0.06 -1.25 16.16
CA LEU A 79 0.67 -1.79 15.02
C LEU A 79 2.19 -1.71 15.23
N THR A 80 2.89 -2.75 14.79
CA THR A 80 4.35 -2.72 14.64
C THR A 80 4.79 -2.20 13.27
N ASN A 81 6.04 -1.78 13.14
CA ASN A 81 6.61 -1.45 11.83
C ASN A 81 6.56 -2.67 10.90
N GLU A 82 6.89 -3.86 11.40
CA GLU A 82 6.87 -5.11 10.62
C GLU A 82 5.46 -5.46 10.10
N GLU A 83 4.42 -5.10 10.86
CA GLU A 83 3.04 -5.21 10.38
C GLU A 83 2.77 -4.31 9.19
N ILE A 84 3.22 -3.05 9.25
CA ILE A 84 3.05 -2.08 8.16
C ILE A 84 3.92 -2.46 6.96
N ASP A 85 5.17 -2.88 7.19
CA ASP A 85 6.15 -3.20 6.15
C ASP A 85 5.69 -4.37 5.27
N ARG A 86 5.03 -5.37 5.86
CA ARG A 86 4.40 -6.49 5.12
C ARG A 86 3.38 -6.04 4.07
N TRP A 87 2.82 -4.84 4.23
CA TRP A 87 1.84 -4.29 3.30
C TRP A 87 2.44 -3.31 2.28
N ILE A 88 3.74 -2.98 2.35
CA ILE A 88 4.36 -2.06 1.39
C ILE A 88 4.31 -2.63 -0.03
N ILE A 89 4.80 -3.86 -0.24
CA ILE A 89 4.80 -4.50 -1.57
C ILE A 89 3.37 -4.62 -2.13
N PRO A 90 2.38 -5.20 -1.41
CA PRO A 90 1.00 -5.22 -1.89
C PRO A 90 0.43 -3.83 -2.23
N SER A 91 0.75 -2.82 -1.41
CA SER A 91 0.27 -1.44 -1.63
C SER A 91 0.87 -0.81 -2.88
N LEU A 92 2.17 -1.03 -3.12
CA LEU A 92 2.88 -0.55 -4.31
C LEU A 92 2.37 -1.25 -5.57
N THR A 93 2.13 -2.57 -5.52
CA THR A 93 1.57 -3.32 -6.65
C THR A 93 0.19 -2.78 -7.05
N VAL A 94 -0.72 -2.57 -6.10
CA VAL A 94 -2.05 -2.00 -6.39
C VAL A 94 -1.92 -0.57 -6.93
N ARG A 95 -1.04 0.24 -6.35
CA ARG A 95 -0.78 1.62 -6.83
C ARG A 95 -0.22 1.65 -8.26
N MET A 96 0.61 0.68 -8.63
CA MET A 96 1.16 0.57 -9.99
C MET A 96 0.04 0.38 -11.03
N GLU A 97 -1.03 -0.32 -10.69
CA GLU A 97 -2.19 -0.52 -11.59
C GLU A 97 -3.11 0.71 -11.64
N GLU A 98 -3.13 1.53 -10.59
CA GLU A 98 -4.00 2.71 -10.48
C GLU A 98 -3.41 3.97 -11.14
N LEU A 99 -2.10 4.01 -11.37
CA LEU A 99 -1.37 5.17 -11.89
C LEU A 99 -0.93 4.96 -13.34
N ILE A 100 -0.74 6.06 -14.06
CA ILE A 100 -0.28 6.07 -15.46
C ILE A 100 0.91 7.01 -15.65
N GLY A 101 1.74 6.73 -16.65
CA GLY A 101 2.79 7.65 -17.07
C GLY A 101 3.95 7.78 -16.07
N HIS A 102 4.28 9.02 -15.67
CA HIS A 102 5.44 9.30 -14.82
C HIS A 102 5.28 8.76 -13.40
N GLU A 103 4.11 8.95 -12.79
CA GLU A 103 3.83 8.54 -11.41
C GLU A 103 3.89 7.01 -11.27
N GLN A 104 3.45 6.27 -12.30
CA GLN A 104 3.56 4.82 -12.34
C GLN A 104 5.02 4.34 -12.31
N ARG A 105 5.94 5.04 -12.99
CA ARG A 105 7.36 4.68 -13.02
C ARG A 105 8.02 4.84 -11.66
N GLU A 106 7.70 5.92 -10.94
CA GLU A 106 8.19 6.14 -9.57
C GLU A 106 7.77 4.99 -8.65
N ILE A 107 6.50 4.57 -8.70
CA ILE A 107 6.01 3.44 -7.91
C ILE A 107 6.70 2.13 -8.30
N LEU A 108 6.95 1.90 -9.59
CA LEU A 108 7.67 0.71 -10.06
C LEU A 108 9.11 0.67 -9.56
N ASP A 109 9.81 1.81 -9.53
CA ASP A 109 11.18 1.88 -9.03
C ASP A 109 11.23 1.62 -7.52
N LEU A 110 10.29 2.19 -6.75
CA LEU A 110 10.14 1.88 -5.33
C LEU A 110 9.82 0.41 -5.08
N LEU A 111 8.95 -0.20 -5.88
CA LEU A 111 8.62 -1.63 -5.78
C LEU A 111 9.85 -2.50 -6.03
N ARG A 112 10.66 -2.18 -7.05
CA ARG A 112 11.90 -2.89 -7.36
C ARG A 112 12.97 -2.73 -6.28
N GLU A 113 13.00 -1.60 -5.58
CA GLU A 113 13.87 -1.40 -4.44
C GLU A 113 13.47 -2.32 -3.28
N HIS A 114 12.20 -2.31 -2.87
CA HIS A 114 11.72 -3.14 -1.77
C HIS A 114 11.80 -4.64 -2.08
N LEU A 115 11.58 -5.06 -3.33
CA LEU A 115 11.75 -6.47 -3.73
C LEU A 115 13.20 -6.95 -3.64
N ARG A 116 14.19 -6.06 -3.77
CA ARG A 116 15.62 -6.38 -3.63
C ARG A 116 16.05 -6.51 -2.17
N GLU A 117 15.36 -5.86 -1.23
CA GLU A 117 15.66 -5.93 0.20
C GLU A 117 15.09 -7.18 0.86
N VAL A 118 14.07 -7.79 0.26
CA VAL A 118 13.37 -8.98 0.77
C VAL A 118 13.97 -10.30 0.23
N GLY A 119 14.79 -10.24 -0.82
CA GLY A 119 15.44 -11.41 -1.46
C GLY A 119 16.88 -11.61 -1.01
#